data_AF-A0A3B5PR50-F1
#
_entry.id   AF-A0A3B5PR50-F1
#
_cell.length_a   1.000
_cell.length_b   1.000
_cell.length_c   1.000
_cell.angle_alpha   90.00
_cell.angle_beta   90.00
_cell.angle_gamma   90.00
#
_symmetry.space_group_name_H-M   'P 1'
#
loop_
_entity.id
_entity.type
_entity.pdbx_description
1 polymer ?
#
loop_
_entity_poly.entity_id
_entity_poly.type
_entity_poly.pdbx_seq_one_letter_code
_entity_poly.pdbx_strand_id
1 'polypeptide(L)'
;MESGDFLSSVDQFMLSPLVTWVKTFIPADEGIHLDFSDLLDGVILNKIMAQINPSAATQCPNKVCRDPGQRIQNLNFLVQQIRSYYLDNLRQLIMIPLPDVLLLGRTPYCGRFLKD
;
A
#
# COMPACT_ATOMS: atom_id res chain seq x y z
N MET A 1 2.22 10.84 21.22
CA MET A 1 1.73 11.54 20.01
C MET A 1 0.32 11.92 20.34
N GLU A 2 0.02 13.22 20.41
CA GLU A 2 -1.35 13.65 20.64
C GLU A 2 -2.18 13.24 19.42
N SER A 3 -3.40 12.77 19.62
CA SER A 3 -4.22 12.22 18.53
C SER A 3 -4.40 13.20 17.36
N GLY A 4 -4.35 14.52 17.63
CA GLY A 4 -4.41 15.57 16.62
C GLY A 4 -3.21 15.59 15.65
N ASP A 5 -1.99 15.32 16.12
CA ASP A 5 -0.79 15.29 15.26
C ASP A 5 -0.87 14.17 14.22
N PHE A 6 -1.50 13.05 14.58
CA PHE A 6 -1.62 11.89 13.71
C PHE A 6 -2.57 12.14 12.56
N LEU A 7 -3.75 12.71 12.85
CA LEU A 7 -4.72 13.08 11.83
C LEU A 7 -4.13 14.08 10.83
N SER A 8 -3.45 15.11 11.31
CA SER A 8 -2.77 16.07 10.42
C SER A 8 -1.72 15.41 9.53
N SER A 9 -0.96 14.44 10.06
CA SER A 9 0.02 13.70 9.25
C SER A 9 -0.65 12.83 8.19
N VAL A 10 -1.77 12.18 8.54
CA VAL A 10 -2.55 11.37 7.59
C VAL A 10 -3.12 12.26 6.49
N ASP A 11 -3.70 13.41 6.82
CA ASP A 11 -4.27 14.33 5.83
C ASP A 11 -3.21 14.82 4.84
N GLN A 12 -2.04 15.23 5.35
CA GLN A 12 -0.91 15.63 4.50
C GLN A 12 -0.44 14.48 3.59
N PHE A 13 -0.37 13.25 4.12
CA PHE A 13 -0.02 12.08 3.33
C PHE A 13 -1.06 11.77 2.24
N MET A 14 -2.36 11.87 2.55
CA MET A 14 -3.46 11.63 1.61
C MET A 14 -3.55 12.67 0.49
N LEU A 15 -2.92 13.84 0.69
CA LEU A 15 -2.73 14.90 -0.30
C LEU A 15 -1.38 14.82 -1.04
N SER A 16 -0.53 13.86 -0.70
CA SER A 16 0.80 13.74 -1.31
C SER A 16 0.73 13.37 -2.81
N PRO A 17 1.80 13.64 -3.59
CA PRO A 17 1.88 13.22 -4.99
C PRO A 17 1.73 11.71 -5.18
N LEU A 18 2.23 10.91 -4.23
CA LEU A 18 2.11 9.45 -4.28
C LEU A 18 0.65 9.01 -4.20
N VAL A 19 -0.11 9.51 -3.22
CA VAL A 19 -1.53 9.16 -3.09
C VAL A 19 -2.35 9.73 -4.25
N THR A 20 -1.98 10.91 -4.75
CA THR A 20 -2.58 11.49 -5.97
C THR A 20 -2.38 10.59 -7.19
N TRP A 21 -1.18 10.03 -7.37
CA TRP A 21 -0.90 9.06 -8.43
C TRP A 21 -1.66 7.74 -8.22
N VAL A 22 -1.75 7.23 -6.99
CA VAL A 22 -2.57 6.05 -6.67
C VAL A 22 -4.05 6.26 -7.06
N LYS A 23 -4.60 7.45 -6.80
CA LYS A 23 -5.98 7.81 -7.17
C LYS A 23 -6.24 7.75 -8.67
N THR A 24 -5.23 7.89 -9.54
CA THR A 24 -5.43 7.80 -11.00
C THR A 24 -5.75 6.39 -11.50
N PHE A 25 -5.54 5.37 -10.66
CA PHE A 25 -5.89 3.97 -10.98
C PHE A 25 -7.33 3.61 -10.59
N ILE A 26 -8.05 4.50 -9.90
CA ILE A 26 -9.45 4.30 -9.52
C ILE A 26 -10.33 4.93 -10.62
N PRO A 27 -11.28 4.18 -11.21
CA PRO A 27 -12.21 4.74 -12.18
C PRO A 27 -13.02 5.88 -11.55
N ALA A 28 -13.08 7.04 -12.22
CA ALA A 28 -13.82 8.20 -11.75
C ALA A 28 -15.33 7.95 -11.58
N ASP A 29 -15.86 6.90 -12.23
CA ASP A 29 -17.29 6.60 -12.33
C ASP A 29 -17.83 5.81 -11.11
N GLU A 30 -16.97 5.25 -10.25
CA GLU A 30 -17.41 4.45 -9.10
C GLU A 30 -17.68 5.27 -7.83
N GLY A 31 -17.36 6.56 -7.82
CA GLY A 31 -17.54 7.42 -6.63
C GLY A 31 -16.76 6.94 -5.38
N ILE A 32 -15.82 6.02 -5.54
CA ILE A 32 -15.03 5.46 -4.45
C ILE A 32 -13.98 6.51 -4.05
N HIS A 33 -14.18 7.10 -2.88
CA HIS A 33 -13.16 7.93 -2.24
C HIS A 33 -12.11 6.99 -1.63
N LEU A 34 -10.85 7.17 -2.03
CA LEU A 34 -9.74 6.43 -1.44
C LEU A 34 -9.45 6.96 -0.04
N ASP A 35 -9.69 6.14 0.98
CA ASP A 35 -9.37 6.47 2.36
C ASP A 35 -8.02 5.87 2.79
N PHE A 36 -7.44 6.41 3.86
CA PHE A 36 -6.18 5.90 4.40
C PHE A 36 -6.26 4.41 4.78
N SER A 37 -7.43 3.94 5.24
CA SER A 37 -7.66 2.52 5.57
C SER A 37 -7.55 1.60 4.37
N ASP A 38 -7.90 2.06 3.17
CA ASP A 38 -7.85 1.27 1.95
C ASP A 38 -6.41 1.08 1.44
N LEU A 39 -5.53 2.03 1.76
CA LEU A 39 -4.10 1.88 1.53
C LEU A 39 -3.50 0.87 2.51
N LEU A 40 -3.93 0.90 3.76
CA LEU A 40 -3.40 0.06 4.83
C LEU A 40 -3.70 -1.42 4.64
N ASP A 41 -4.84 -1.79 4.05
CA ASP A 41 -5.18 -3.20 3.82
C ASP A 41 -4.39 -3.87 2.69
N GLY A 42 -3.72 -3.05 1.86
CA GLY A 42 -2.86 -3.46 0.76
C GLY A 42 -3.59 -4.00 -0.48
N VAL A 43 -4.93 -4.07 -0.49
CA VAL A 43 -5.69 -4.67 -1.59
C VAL A 43 -5.59 -3.80 -2.85
N ILE A 44 -5.83 -2.49 -2.71
CA ILE A 44 -5.75 -1.58 -3.86
C ILE A 44 -4.33 -1.51 -4.42
N LEU A 45 -3.32 -1.52 -3.55
CA LEU A 45 -1.91 -1.49 -3.94
C LEU A 45 -1.52 -2.74 -4.74
N ASN A 46 -2.02 -3.91 -4.33
CA ASN A 46 -1.81 -5.14 -5.08
C ASN A 46 -2.51 -5.12 -6.45
N LYS A 47 -3.73 -4.56 -6.53
CA LYS A 47 -4.42 -4.37 -7.83
C LYS A 47 -3.63 -3.45 -8.76
N ILE A 48 -3.06 -2.37 -8.24
CA ILE A 48 -2.21 -1.45 -9.01
C ILE A 48 -0.96 -2.18 -9.51
N MET A 49 -0.31 -2.97 -8.64
CA MET A 49 0.88 -3.73 -9.05
C MET A 49 0.57 -4.77 -10.14
N ALA A 50 -0.61 -5.38 -10.11
CA ALA A 50 -1.08 -6.26 -11.17
C ALA A 50 -1.30 -5.54 -12.52
N GLN A 51 -1.68 -4.26 -12.50
CA GLN A 51 -1.75 -3.44 -13.72
C GLN A 51 -0.35 -3.06 -14.24
N ILE A 52 0.62 -2.82 -13.34
CA ILE A 52 2.01 -2.51 -13.68
C ILE A 52 2.73 -3.72 -14.28
N ASN A 53 2.50 -4.90 -13.73
CA ASN A 53 3.14 -6.15 -14.19
C ASN A 53 2.11 -7.28 -14.43
N PRO A 54 1.36 -7.23 -15.55
CA PRO A 54 0.33 -8.22 -15.83
C PRO A 54 0.87 -9.66 -15.95
N SER A 55 2.13 -9.83 -16.37
CA SER A 55 2.77 -11.14 -16.51
C SER A 55 3.00 -11.88 -15.18
N ALA A 56 3.03 -11.15 -14.06
CA ALA A 56 3.28 -11.72 -12.73
C ALA A 56 2.00 -11.81 -11.87
N ALA A 57 0.83 -11.45 -12.43
CA ALA A 57 -0.45 -11.41 -11.74
C ALA A 57 -0.98 -12.83 -11.42
N THR A 58 -0.33 -13.50 -10.47
CA THR A 58 -0.90 -14.65 -9.78
C THR A 58 -1.97 -14.14 -8.82
N GLN A 59 -3.07 -14.89 -8.71
CA GLN A 59 -4.33 -14.55 -8.02
C GLN A 59 -4.12 -13.64 -6.81
N CYS A 60 -4.38 -12.35 -7.00
CA CYS A 60 -4.32 -11.37 -5.92
C CYS A 60 -5.28 -11.83 -4.81
N PRO A 61 -4.86 -11.87 -3.53
CA PRO A 61 -5.76 -12.18 -2.42
C PRO A 61 -6.82 -11.09 -2.30
N ASN A 62 -7.94 -11.28 -3.01
CA ASN A 62 -8.99 -10.30 -3.28
C ASN A 62 -9.99 -10.11 -2.11
N LYS A 63 -9.59 -10.35 -0.85
CA LYS A 63 -10.47 -10.10 0.30
C LYS A 63 -10.02 -8.87 1.07
N VAL A 64 -10.85 -7.83 1.00
CA VAL A 64 -10.83 -6.69 1.94
C VAL A 64 -10.79 -7.26 3.34
N CYS A 65 -9.79 -6.87 4.14
CA CYS A 65 -9.62 -7.54 5.43
C CYS A 65 -9.46 -6.60 6.61
N ARG A 66 -10.35 -6.85 7.58
CA ARG A 66 -10.30 -6.26 8.92
C ARG A 66 -9.33 -7.01 9.84
N ASP A 67 -8.91 -8.22 9.48
CA ASP A 67 -7.99 -9.03 10.28
C ASP A 67 -6.51 -8.63 10.02
N PRO A 68 -5.72 -8.41 11.09
CA PRO A 68 -4.30 -8.09 10.96
C PRO A 68 -3.49 -9.14 10.18
N GLY A 69 -3.82 -10.42 10.29
CA GLY A 69 -3.11 -11.51 9.60
C GLY A 69 -3.24 -11.40 8.08
N GLN A 70 -4.45 -11.13 7.58
CA GLN A 70 -4.67 -10.94 6.14
C GLN A 70 -4.05 -9.65 5.63
N ARG A 71 -4.08 -8.55 6.42
CA ARG A 71 -3.36 -7.32 6.06
C ARG A 71 -1.86 -7.60 5.89
N ILE A 72 -1.26 -8.33 6.83
CA ILE A 72 0.15 -8.74 6.74
C ILE A 72 0.40 -9.57 5.48
N GLN A 73 -0.50 -10.49 5.13
CA GLN A 73 -0.38 -11.29 3.90
C GLN A 73 -0.45 -10.42 2.64
N ASN A 74 -1.41 -9.50 2.56
CA ASN A 74 -1.57 -8.59 1.43
C ASN A 74 -0.33 -7.70 1.26
N LEU A 75 0.20 -7.15 2.36
CA LEU A 75 1.40 -6.31 2.33
C LEU A 75 2.67 -7.11 2.00
N ASN A 76 2.82 -8.34 2.51
CA ASN A 76 3.92 -9.22 2.12
C ASN A 76 3.90 -9.52 0.62
N PHE A 77 2.72 -9.84 0.09
CA PHE A 77 2.54 -10.11 -1.33
C PHE A 77 2.91 -8.87 -2.16
N LEU A 78 2.47 -7.68 -1.74
CA LEU A 78 2.83 -6.42 -2.38
C LEU A 78 4.34 -6.20 -2.42
N VAL A 79 5.02 -6.34 -1.28
CA VAL A 79 6.48 -6.18 -1.19
C VAL A 79 7.20 -7.20 -2.08
N GLN A 80 6.71 -8.44 -2.16
CA GLN A 80 7.26 -9.45 -3.06
C GLN A 80 7.08 -9.09 -4.53
N GLN A 81 5.88 -8.65 -4.94
CA GLN A 81 5.61 -8.24 -6.33
C GLN A 81 6.51 -7.06 -6.75
N ILE A 82 6.67 -6.07 -5.87
CA ILE A 82 7.57 -4.93 -6.12
C ILE A 82 9.01 -5.43 -6.29
N ARG A 83 9.53 -6.24 -5.35
CA ARG A 83 10.89 -6.79 -5.44
C ARG A 83 11.12 -7.57 -6.75
N SER A 84 10.20 -8.46 -7.09
CA SER A 84 10.27 -9.25 -8.31
C SER A 84 10.27 -8.36 -9.55
N TYR A 85 9.41 -7.34 -9.61
CA TYR A 85 9.42 -6.40 -10.73
C TYR A 85 10.75 -5.65 -10.88
N TYR A 86 11.32 -5.15 -9.79
CA TYR A 86 12.62 -4.50 -9.82
C TYR A 86 13.72 -5.44 -10.32
N LEU A 87 13.76 -6.68 -9.82
CA LEU A 87 14.80 -7.63 -10.17
C LEU A 87 14.64 -8.20 -11.59
N ASP A 88 13.44 -8.64 -11.93
CA ASP A 88 13.17 -9.44 -13.12
C ASP A 88 12.89 -8.56 -14.35
N ASN A 89 12.15 -7.45 -14.17
CA ASN A 89 11.78 -6.55 -15.26
C ASN A 89 12.75 -5.38 -15.40
N LEU A 90 13.13 -4.72 -14.29
CA LEU A 90 14.00 -3.53 -14.35
C LEU A 90 15.50 -3.86 -14.26
N ARG A 91 15.86 -5.07 -13.83
CA ARG A 91 17.26 -5.48 -13.56
C ARG A 91 17.95 -4.57 -12.52
N GLN A 92 17.21 -4.16 -11.50
CA GLN A 92 17.64 -3.25 -10.44
C GLN A 92 17.47 -3.87 -9.05
N LEU A 93 18.36 -3.48 -8.11
CA LEU A 93 18.28 -3.88 -6.71
C LEU A 93 17.68 -2.76 -5.86
N ILE A 94 16.74 -3.12 -4.99
CA ILE A 94 16.19 -2.20 -4.00
C ILE A 94 17.18 -2.11 -2.83
N MET A 95 17.83 -0.95 -2.69
CA MET A 95 18.84 -0.71 -1.63
C MET A 95 18.24 -0.09 -0.36
N ILE A 96 17.03 0.44 -0.44
CA ILE A 96 16.32 1.00 0.71
C ILE A 96 15.76 -0.11 1.60
N PRO A 97 15.71 0.11 2.94
CA PRO A 97 15.06 -0.84 3.83
C PRO A 97 13.59 -0.99 3.43
N LEU A 98 13.11 -2.22 3.52
CA LEU A 98 11.77 -2.55 3.09
C LEU A 98 10.76 -2.28 4.21
N PRO A 99 9.48 -2.09 3.85
CA PRO A 99 8.46 -1.79 4.83
C PRO A 99 8.35 -2.91 5.87
N ASP A 100 8.24 -2.54 7.15
CA ASP A 100 7.90 -3.49 8.22
C ASP A 100 6.40 -3.84 8.14
N VAL A 101 6.11 -4.87 7.35
CA VAL A 101 4.74 -5.37 7.12
C VAL A 101 4.08 -5.89 8.39
N LEU A 102 4.84 -6.34 9.40
CA LEU A 102 4.28 -6.81 10.67
C LEU A 102 3.78 -5.63 11.49
N LEU A 103 4.58 -4.55 11.54
CA LEU A 103 4.22 -3.32 12.24
C LEU A 103 3.05 -2.61 11.53
N LEU A 104 3.06 -2.52 10.20
CA LEU A 104 1.93 -1.98 9.41
C LEU A 104 0.66 -2.82 9.60
N GLY A 105 0.83 -4.13 9.63
CA GLY A 105 -0.23 -5.11 9.85
C GLY A 105 -0.97 -4.94 11.18
N ARG A 106 -0.19 -4.95 12.27
CA ARG A 106 -0.71 -4.98 13.66
C ARG A 106 -1.03 -3.60 14.22
N THR A 107 -0.30 -2.57 13.82
CA THR A 107 -0.41 -1.21 14.36
C THR A 107 -0.47 -0.17 13.23
N PRO A 108 -1.50 -0.20 12.38
CA PRO A 108 -1.61 0.65 11.20
C PRO A 108 -1.65 2.16 11.50
N TYR A 109 -2.07 2.54 12.72
CA TYR A 109 -2.22 3.94 13.15
C TYR A 109 -1.08 4.41 14.08
N CYS A 110 0.06 3.72 14.09
CA CYS A 110 1.18 4.07 14.99
C CYS A 110 1.86 5.42 14.64
N GLY A 111 1.53 6.05 13.51
CA GLY A 111 2.07 7.36 13.09
C GLY A 111 3.55 7.39 12.75
N ARG A 112 4.31 6.35 13.09
CA ARG A 112 5.75 6.22 12.80
C ARG A 112 6.06 6.18 11.31
N PHE A 113 5.11 5.76 10.49
CA PHE A 113 5.27 5.60 9.04
C PHE A 113 5.01 6.87 8.23
N LEU A 114 4.48 7.92 8.86
CA LEU A 114 4.10 9.17 8.18
C LEU A 114 5.14 10.28 8.39
N LYS A 115 6.29 9.95 8.99
CA LYS A 115 7.31 10.92 9.44
C LYS A 115 8.62 10.85 8.65
N ASP A 116 8.71 9.96 7.67
CA ASP A 116 9.85 9.77 6.77
C ASP A 116 9.56 10.36 5.38
#